data_AF-A0A168KQJ0-F1
#
_entry.id   AF-A0A168KQJ0-F1
#
_cell.length_a   1.000
_cell.length_b   1.000
_cell.length_c   1.000
_cell.angle_alpha   90.00
_cell.angle_beta   90.00
_cell.angle_gamma   90.00
#
_symmetry.space_group_name_H-M   'P 1'
#
loop_
_entity.id
_entity.type
_entity.pdbx_description
1 polymer ?
#
loop_
_entity_poly.entity_id
_entity_poly.type
_entity_poly.pdbx_seq_one_letter_code
_entity_poly.pdbx_strand_id
1 'polypeptide(L)'
;MGSRKHHRDDSEDRDHRRSKKSKSSSSRRSESATELPSTIKPITDDDYFEKASEYRIWLKEKKKKYFNELDAKDARYYFKKFVKAWNRYELEDKYYQGINSAHVSSSDTTSYKWSFAENVDTDELTYIKDKVDSMTSRGGSSSSSIPGRRANVGPSLPPSSSKGDQVVPKLEGREAKLAEKRATNAQRRRERSPDVELNDQDIYGGGDDYKARLAVEQRNKERRQARFEERKEQRLAPIKDKLADYKAKEDQTMALFRKMAEEQRQRGGL
;
A
#
# COMPACT_ATOMS: atom_id res chain seq x y z
N MET A 1 -0.66 -87.97 0.40
CA MET A 1 -0.70 -86.70 1.16
C MET A 1 0.22 -85.71 0.44
N GLY A 2 -0.33 -84.61 -0.09
CA GLY A 2 0.45 -83.42 -0.43
C GLY A 2 0.84 -83.19 -1.90
N SER A 3 -0.10 -82.69 -2.70
CA SER A 3 0.14 -82.01 -3.99
C SER A 3 0.94 -80.71 -3.84
N ARG A 4 1.75 -80.36 -4.85
CA ARG A 4 2.00 -78.99 -5.39
C ARG A 4 2.98 -79.10 -6.58
N LYS A 5 2.49 -79.09 -7.83
CA LYS A 5 2.12 -77.95 -8.70
C LYS A 5 3.31 -77.26 -9.39
N HIS A 6 3.48 -77.61 -10.67
CA HIS A 6 3.88 -76.84 -11.85
C HIS A 6 4.42 -75.41 -11.66
N HIS A 7 5.52 -75.09 -12.38
CA HIS A 7 5.43 -74.09 -13.45
C HIS A 7 6.48 -74.33 -14.57
N ARG A 8 5.97 -74.41 -15.81
CA ARG A 8 6.68 -74.22 -17.08
C ARG A 8 6.95 -72.73 -17.23
N ASP A 9 8.13 -72.35 -17.71
CA ASP A 9 8.33 -71.07 -18.39
C ASP A 9 8.54 -71.40 -19.87
N ASP A 10 7.47 -71.18 -20.62
CA ASP A 10 7.30 -71.41 -22.04
C ASP A 10 7.08 -70.01 -22.66
N SER A 11 7.89 -69.72 -23.67
CA SER A 11 7.67 -68.82 -24.82
C SER A 11 6.74 -67.61 -24.67
N GLU A 12 7.20 -66.43 -25.08
CA GLU A 12 6.85 -65.88 -26.41
C GLU A 12 7.38 -64.45 -26.58
N ASP A 13 8.20 -64.29 -27.62
CA ASP A 13 8.34 -63.09 -28.44
C ASP A 13 7.00 -62.35 -28.61
N ARG A 14 6.91 -61.09 -28.14
CA ARG A 14 5.93 -60.13 -28.68
C ARG A 14 6.52 -58.73 -28.84
N ASP A 15 7.11 -58.58 -30.01
CA ASP A 15 7.37 -57.34 -30.72
C ASP A 15 6.11 -56.45 -30.76
N HIS A 16 6.11 -55.32 -30.05
CA HIS A 16 5.04 -54.33 -30.11
C HIS A 16 5.48 -53.08 -30.87
N ARG A 17 5.40 -53.22 -32.21
CA ARG A 17 5.36 -52.13 -33.18
C ARG A 17 4.25 -51.13 -32.82
N ARG A 18 4.62 -50.01 -32.19
CA ARG A 18 3.71 -48.90 -31.91
C ARG A 18 3.39 -48.16 -33.21
N SER A 19 2.24 -48.46 -33.81
CA SER A 19 1.76 -47.85 -35.04
C SER A 19 1.60 -46.33 -34.90
N LYS A 20 2.25 -45.59 -35.79
CA LYS A 20 2.05 -44.15 -35.98
C LYS A 20 0.69 -43.95 -36.64
N LYS A 21 -0.37 -43.78 -35.82
CA LYS A 21 -1.69 -43.35 -36.28
C LYS A 21 -1.61 -41.88 -36.73
N SER A 22 -1.44 -41.66 -38.02
CA SER A 22 -1.69 -40.38 -38.68
C SER A 22 -3.16 -39.98 -38.47
N LYS A 23 -3.40 -39.04 -37.55
CA LYS A 23 -4.70 -38.38 -37.43
C LYS A 23 -4.82 -37.36 -38.54
N SER A 24 -5.72 -37.64 -39.47
CA SER A 24 -6.22 -36.71 -40.47
C SER A 24 -6.77 -35.45 -39.78
N SER A 25 -6.20 -34.31 -40.14
CA SER A 25 -6.73 -32.99 -39.78
C SER A 25 -7.99 -32.73 -40.61
N SER A 26 -9.13 -33.21 -40.11
CA SER A 26 -10.44 -32.74 -40.51
C SER A 26 -10.51 -31.25 -40.21
N SER A 27 -10.57 -30.43 -41.25
CA SER A 27 -10.84 -29.00 -41.21
C SER A 27 -12.27 -28.77 -40.74
N ARG A 28 -12.48 -28.88 -39.43
CA ARG A 28 -13.65 -28.29 -38.78
C ARG A 28 -13.39 -26.79 -38.70
N ARG A 29 -13.81 -26.11 -39.78
CA ARG A 29 -14.06 -24.67 -39.86
C ARG A 29 -14.80 -24.25 -38.59
N SER A 30 -14.06 -23.62 -37.67
CA SER A 30 -14.59 -23.09 -36.42
C SER A 30 -15.31 -21.78 -36.73
N GLU A 31 -16.63 -21.86 -36.90
CA GLU A 31 -17.53 -20.70 -36.90
C GLU A 31 -17.61 -20.16 -35.46
N SER A 32 -16.61 -19.37 -35.08
CA SER A 32 -16.60 -18.46 -33.91
C SER A 32 -15.27 -17.71 -33.84
N ALA A 33 -14.73 -17.32 -34.99
CA ALA A 33 -13.81 -16.19 -35.02
C ALA A 33 -14.69 -14.94 -34.97
N THR A 34 -15.17 -14.59 -33.79
CA THR A 34 -15.59 -13.21 -33.52
C THR A 34 -14.39 -12.36 -33.85
N GLU A 35 -14.46 -11.66 -34.99
CA GLU A 35 -13.35 -10.88 -35.51
C GLU A 35 -12.82 -9.98 -34.40
N LEU A 36 -11.53 -10.12 -34.18
CA LEU A 36 -10.84 -9.40 -33.15
C LEU A 36 -11.00 -7.89 -33.43
N PRO A 37 -11.62 -7.04 -32.58
CA PRO A 37 -11.54 -5.59 -32.72
C PRO A 37 -10.08 -5.21 -32.95
N SER A 38 -9.84 -4.49 -34.05
CA SER A 38 -8.52 -4.18 -34.65
C SER A 38 -7.54 -3.48 -33.72
N THR A 39 -8.01 -3.06 -32.54
CA THR A 39 -7.24 -2.38 -31.50
C THR A 39 -6.38 -3.32 -30.66
N ILE A 40 -6.74 -4.61 -30.54
CA ILE A 40 -6.07 -5.50 -29.60
C ILE A 40 -4.99 -6.31 -30.33
N LYS A 41 -3.75 -6.18 -29.86
CA LYS A 41 -2.60 -6.91 -30.40
C LYS A 41 -2.61 -8.36 -29.90
N PRO A 42 -2.31 -9.35 -30.76
CA PRO A 42 -2.10 -10.72 -30.32
C PRO A 42 -0.89 -10.78 -29.38
N ILE A 43 -1.02 -11.56 -28.33
CA ILE A 43 0.02 -11.74 -27.31
C ILE A 43 0.77 -13.04 -27.58
N THR A 44 2.04 -13.07 -27.19
CA THR A 44 2.93 -14.24 -27.27
C THR A 44 3.43 -14.69 -25.88
N ASP A 45 4.19 -15.79 -25.81
CA ASP A 45 4.76 -16.29 -24.54
C ASP A 45 5.78 -15.28 -23.94
N ASP A 46 6.37 -14.41 -24.77
CA ASP A 46 7.40 -13.46 -24.38
C ASP A 46 6.85 -12.22 -23.65
N ASP A 47 5.56 -11.92 -23.85
CA ASP A 47 4.85 -10.79 -23.22
C ASP A 47 4.45 -11.07 -21.75
N TYR A 48 5.02 -12.13 -21.17
CA TYR A 48 4.74 -12.59 -19.82
C TYR A 48 4.78 -11.48 -18.77
N PHE A 49 5.78 -10.59 -18.87
CA PHE A 49 5.98 -9.52 -17.90
C PHE A 49 5.07 -8.31 -18.14
N GLU A 50 4.87 -7.93 -19.40
CA GLU A 50 3.98 -6.81 -19.74
C GLU A 50 2.53 -7.10 -19.34
N LYS A 51 2.13 -8.38 -19.47
CA LYS A 51 0.77 -8.85 -19.23
C LYS A 51 0.60 -9.58 -17.91
N ALA A 52 1.59 -9.47 -17.03
CA ALA A 52 1.60 -10.14 -15.73
C ALA A 52 0.46 -9.69 -14.81
N SER A 53 0.03 -8.43 -14.90
CA SER A 53 -1.04 -7.88 -14.06
C SER A 53 -2.39 -8.52 -14.41
N GLU A 54 -2.69 -8.57 -15.70
CA GLU A 54 -3.89 -9.18 -16.28
C GLU A 54 -3.89 -10.69 -16.05
N TYR A 55 -2.73 -11.32 -16.24
CA TYR A 55 -2.56 -12.76 -15.99
C TYR A 55 -2.80 -13.15 -14.53
N ARG A 56 -2.34 -12.35 -13.56
CA ARG A 56 -2.57 -12.61 -12.12
C ARG A 56 -4.05 -12.57 -11.76
N ILE A 57 -4.77 -11.58 -12.28
CA ILE A 57 -6.22 -11.46 -12.06
C ILE A 57 -6.96 -12.63 -12.71
N TRP A 58 -6.55 -13.01 -13.92
CA TRP A 58 -7.11 -14.16 -14.61
C TRP A 58 -6.90 -15.47 -13.84
N LEU A 59 -5.72 -15.68 -13.25
CA LEU A 59 -5.46 -16.82 -12.38
C LEU A 59 -6.38 -16.84 -11.16
N LYS A 60 -6.60 -15.69 -10.52
CA LYS A 60 -7.52 -15.58 -9.37
C LYS A 60 -8.96 -15.90 -9.78
N GLU A 61 -9.45 -15.34 -10.87
CA GLU A 61 -10.86 -15.44 -11.25
C GLU A 61 -11.22 -16.79 -11.88
N LYS A 62 -10.44 -17.24 -12.88
CA LYS A 62 -10.73 -18.49 -13.62
C LYS A 62 -10.17 -19.73 -12.94
N LYS A 63 -9.12 -19.59 -12.12
CA LYS A 63 -8.45 -20.74 -11.49
C LYS A 63 -8.45 -20.72 -9.97
N LYS A 64 -8.78 -19.58 -9.32
CA LYS A 64 -8.72 -19.42 -7.86
C LYS A 64 -7.39 -19.88 -7.27
N LYS A 65 -6.31 -19.67 -8.02
CA LYS A 65 -4.94 -19.97 -7.59
C LYS A 65 -4.16 -18.66 -7.48
N TYR A 66 -3.31 -18.57 -6.47
CA TYR A 66 -2.44 -17.41 -6.28
C TYR A 66 -1.08 -17.65 -6.91
N PHE A 67 -0.41 -16.57 -7.33
CA PHE A 67 0.91 -16.67 -7.95
C PHE A 67 1.93 -17.38 -7.05
N ASN A 68 1.89 -17.13 -5.73
CA ASN A 68 2.79 -17.74 -4.76
C ASN A 68 2.60 -19.27 -4.59
N GLU A 69 1.49 -19.82 -5.05
CA GLU A 69 1.21 -21.26 -5.01
C GLU A 69 1.66 -21.97 -6.30
N LEU A 70 2.06 -21.20 -7.32
CA LEU A 70 2.49 -21.73 -8.62
C LEU A 70 4.02 -21.75 -8.71
N ASP A 71 4.55 -22.91 -9.08
CA ASP A 71 5.94 -23.02 -9.52
C ASP A 71 6.11 -22.35 -10.91
N ALA A 72 7.36 -22.02 -11.26
CA ALA A 72 7.71 -21.36 -12.52
C ALA A 72 7.24 -22.15 -13.75
N LYS A 73 7.24 -23.49 -13.68
CA LYS A 73 6.77 -24.36 -14.77
C LYS A 73 5.26 -24.25 -14.97
N ASP A 74 4.51 -24.27 -13.87
CA ASP A 74 3.05 -24.14 -13.88
C ASP A 74 2.63 -22.73 -14.29
N ALA A 75 3.34 -21.71 -13.81
CA ALA A 75 3.10 -20.32 -14.21
C ALA A 75 3.20 -20.14 -15.73
N ARG A 76 4.20 -20.73 -16.40
CA ARG A 76 4.31 -20.69 -17.87
C ARG A 76 3.24 -21.53 -18.56
N TYR A 77 2.89 -22.69 -18.00
CA TYR A 77 1.82 -23.54 -18.55
C TYR A 77 0.46 -22.82 -18.58
N TYR A 78 0.11 -22.15 -17.49
CA TYR A 78 -1.12 -21.37 -17.40
C TYR A 78 -1.06 -20.09 -18.23
N PHE A 79 0.10 -19.44 -18.36
CA PHE A 79 0.27 -18.31 -19.27
C PHE A 79 -0.02 -18.69 -20.72
N LYS A 80 0.44 -19.86 -21.19
CA LYS A 80 0.09 -20.36 -22.54
C LYS A 80 -1.41 -20.57 -22.73
N LYS A 81 -2.15 -20.90 -21.67
CA LYS A 81 -3.61 -20.97 -21.72
C LYS A 81 -4.24 -19.58 -21.76
N PHE A 82 -3.69 -18.64 -21.00
CA PHE A 82 -4.10 -17.24 -21.02
C PHE A 82 -3.90 -16.63 -22.41
N VAL A 83 -2.73 -16.80 -23.03
CA VAL A 83 -2.46 -16.33 -24.40
C VAL A 83 -3.46 -16.88 -25.41
N LYS A 84 -3.84 -18.17 -25.29
CA LYS A 84 -4.87 -18.76 -26.15
C LYS A 84 -6.25 -18.14 -25.93
N ALA A 85 -6.63 -17.85 -24.68
CA ALA A 85 -7.90 -17.22 -24.35
C ALA A 85 -7.93 -15.74 -24.77
N TRP A 86 -6.80 -15.04 -24.62
CA TRP A 86 -6.61 -13.67 -25.06
C TRP A 86 -6.72 -13.55 -26.58
N ASN A 87 -5.99 -14.39 -27.32
CA ASN A 87 -6.02 -14.35 -28.79
C ASN A 87 -7.36 -14.82 -29.38
N ARG A 88 -8.29 -15.33 -28.56
CA ARG A 88 -9.67 -15.70 -28.93
C ARG A 88 -10.72 -14.68 -28.51
N TYR A 89 -10.32 -13.64 -27.79
CA TYR A 89 -11.24 -12.70 -27.12
C TYR A 89 -12.30 -13.35 -26.21
N GLU A 90 -11.91 -14.45 -25.56
CA GLU A 90 -12.79 -15.14 -24.60
C GLU A 90 -12.67 -14.56 -23.17
N LEU A 91 -11.66 -13.72 -22.93
CA LEU A 91 -11.52 -13.01 -21.67
C LEU A 91 -12.53 -11.87 -21.56
N GLU A 92 -12.80 -11.46 -20.34
CA GLU A 92 -13.71 -10.35 -20.05
C GLU A 92 -13.12 -9.00 -20.48
N ASP A 93 -13.97 -8.03 -20.78
CA ASP A 93 -13.55 -6.76 -21.40
C ASP A 93 -12.52 -5.98 -20.55
N LYS A 94 -12.61 -6.14 -19.23
CA LYS A 94 -11.68 -5.57 -18.24
C LYS A 94 -10.21 -5.97 -18.44
N TYR A 95 -9.97 -7.13 -19.05
CA TYR A 95 -8.60 -7.61 -19.32
C TYR A 95 -7.97 -6.88 -20.50
N TYR A 96 -8.75 -6.43 -21.48
CA TYR A 96 -8.23 -5.77 -22.69
C TYR A 96 -8.02 -4.27 -22.52
N GLN A 97 -8.75 -3.62 -21.61
CA GLN A 97 -8.65 -2.19 -21.34
C GLN A 97 -7.34 -1.79 -20.63
N GLY A 98 -6.55 -2.77 -20.18
CA GLY A 98 -5.33 -2.56 -19.42
C GLY A 98 -5.66 -2.30 -17.95
N ILE A 99 -5.25 -3.22 -17.10
CA ILE A 99 -5.45 -3.08 -15.66
C ILE A 99 -4.21 -2.41 -15.12
N ASN A 100 -4.34 -1.17 -14.62
CA ASN A 100 -3.22 -0.53 -13.94
C ASN A 100 -2.80 -1.42 -12.77
N SER A 101 -1.54 -1.87 -12.77
CA SER A 101 -0.98 -2.70 -11.69
C SER A 101 -1.16 -2.03 -10.30
N ALA A 102 -1.27 -0.71 -10.28
CA ALA A 102 -1.59 0.07 -9.09
C ALA A 102 -3.02 -0.13 -8.55
N HIS A 103 -4.01 -0.48 -9.36
CA HIS A 103 -5.38 -0.78 -8.89
C HIS A 103 -5.55 -2.23 -8.45
N VAL A 104 -4.57 -3.10 -8.71
CA VAL A 104 -4.56 -4.47 -8.21
C VAL A 104 -4.34 -4.42 -6.69
N SER A 105 -5.25 -5.03 -5.94
CA SER A 105 -5.14 -5.07 -4.48
C SER A 105 -3.97 -5.98 -4.11
N SER A 106 -3.21 -5.64 -3.07
CA SER A 106 -2.11 -6.48 -2.57
C SER A 106 -2.60 -7.91 -2.27
N SER A 107 -3.86 -8.05 -1.85
CA SER A 107 -4.56 -9.31 -1.61
C SER A 107 -4.74 -10.18 -2.86
N ASP A 108 -4.70 -9.60 -4.06
CA ASP A 108 -4.82 -10.35 -5.32
C ASP A 108 -3.50 -11.02 -5.72
N THR A 109 -2.38 -10.49 -5.22
CA THR A 109 -1.05 -10.98 -5.59
C THR A 109 -0.61 -12.17 -4.74
N THR A 110 -1.04 -12.23 -3.48
CA THR A 110 -0.62 -13.27 -2.53
C THR A 110 -1.78 -13.74 -1.67
N SER A 111 -1.87 -15.06 -1.42
CA SER A 111 -2.82 -15.62 -0.44
C SER A 111 -2.49 -15.23 1.00
N TYR A 112 -1.30 -14.70 1.26
CA TYR A 112 -0.89 -14.31 2.60
C TYR A 112 -1.65 -13.05 3.05
N LYS A 113 -2.49 -13.23 4.08
CA LYS A 113 -3.14 -12.13 4.78
C LYS A 113 -2.14 -11.50 5.73
N TRP A 114 -1.67 -10.29 5.43
CA TRP A 114 -0.89 -9.50 6.36
C TRP A 114 -1.78 -9.07 7.52
N SER A 115 -1.38 -9.30 8.77
CA SER A 115 -2.19 -8.94 9.96
C SER A 115 -2.53 -7.45 10.04
N PHE A 116 -1.77 -6.58 9.37
CA PHE A 116 -2.11 -5.17 9.21
C PHE A 116 -3.36 -4.97 8.33
N ALA A 117 -3.51 -5.74 7.26
CA ALA A 117 -4.62 -5.60 6.32
C ALA A 117 -5.95 -6.18 6.84
N GLU A 118 -5.95 -6.92 7.96
CA GLU A 118 -7.16 -7.50 8.53
C GLU A 118 -8.04 -6.46 9.25
N ASN A 119 -7.43 -5.44 9.85
CA ASN A 119 -8.14 -4.42 10.62
C ASN A 119 -8.23 -3.07 9.91
N VAL A 120 -7.77 -2.99 8.66
CA VAL A 120 -7.72 -1.73 7.93
C VAL A 120 -8.87 -1.69 6.94
N ASP A 121 -9.61 -0.58 6.99
CA ASP A 121 -10.68 -0.31 6.06
C ASP A 121 -10.11 -0.16 4.64
N THR A 122 -10.59 -1.01 3.73
CA THR A 122 -10.11 -1.09 2.35
C THR A 122 -10.37 0.20 1.59
N ASP A 123 -11.47 0.89 1.92
CA ASP A 123 -11.87 2.12 1.25
C ASP A 123 -11.05 3.32 1.73
N GLU A 124 -10.66 3.32 3.01
CA GLU A 124 -9.69 4.28 3.52
C GLU A 124 -8.30 4.09 2.87
N LEU A 125 -7.87 2.84 2.67
CA LEU A 125 -6.59 2.54 2.02
C LEU A 125 -6.55 2.98 0.56
N THR A 126 -7.62 2.74 -0.21
CA THR A 126 -7.68 3.17 -1.62
C THR A 126 -7.68 4.69 -1.70
N TYR A 127 -8.45 5.37 -0.85
CA TYR A 127 -8.43 6.83 -0.76
C TYR A 127 -7.05 7.39 -0.38
N ILE A 128 -6.38 6.79 0.62
CA ILE A 128 -5.03 7.19 1.01
C ILE A 128 -4.05 6.94 -0.13
N LYS A 129 -4.16 5.81 -0.84
CA LYS A 129 -3.31 5.45 -1.97
C LYS A 129 -3.45 6.44 -3.12
N ASP A 130 -4.66 6.78 -3.52
CA ASP A 130 -4.93 7.75 -4.59
C ASP A 130 -4.51 9.17 -4.20
N LYS A 131 -4.65 9.52 -2.92
CA LYS A 131 -4.15 10.79 -2.39
C LYS A 131 -2.62 10.85 -2.40
N VAL A 132 -1.95 9.77 -2.01
CA VAL A 132 -0.49 9.70 -2.07
C VAL A 132 -0.03 9.74 -3.53
N ASP A 133 -0.64 8.95 -4.40
CA ASP A 133 -0.27 8.89 -5.81
C ASP A 133 -0.52 10.22 -6.52
N SER A 134 -1.63 10.91 -6.26
CA SER A 134 -1.86 12.27 -6.78
C SER A 134 -0.88 13.31 -6.19
N MET A 135 -0.37 13.10 -4.98
CA MET A 135 0.65 13.95 -4.37
C MET A 135 2.08 13.63 -4.88
N THR A 136 2.35 12.41 -5.32
CA THR A 136 3.68 11.96 -5.77
C THR A 136 3.83 11.95 -7.29
N SER A 137 2.76 11.71 -8.06
CA SER A 137 2.75 11.71 -9.53
C SER A 137 2.97 13.11 -10.13
N ARG A 138 2.56 14.16 -9.41
CA ARG A 138 2.76 15.57 -9.82
C ARG A 138 4.22 16.03 -9.77
N GLY A 139 5.16 15.20 -9.33
CA GLY A 139 6.60 15.46 -9.38
C GLY A 139 7.33 14.89 -10.60
N GLY A 140 6.63 14.20 -11.52
CA GLY A 140 7.24 13.35 -12.55
C GLY A 140 7.04 13.76 -14.01
N SER A 141 6.39 14.89 -14.31
CA SER A 141 6.19 15.33 -15.71
C SER A 141 6.45 16.83 -15.84
N SER A 142 7.36 17.19 -16.74
CA SER A 142 7.93 18.52 -17.02
C SER A 142 9.09 18.99 -16.13
N SER A 143 10.30 18.49 -16.39
CA SER A 143 11.46 19.36 -16.66
C SER A 143 12.67 18.52 -17.08
N SER A 144 13.44 19.11 -17.96
CA SER A 144 14.69 18.66 -18.55
C SER A 144 15.60 17.85 -17.60
N SER A 145 16.16 16.79 -18.16
CA SER A 145 17.27 16.00 -17.64
C SER A 145 18.45 16.88 -17.19
N ILE A 146 18.59 17.06 -15.88
CA ILE A 146 19.87 17.41 -15.25
C ILE A 146 20.51 16.11 -14.73
N PRO A 147 21.65 15.66 -15.28
CA PRO A 147 22.33 14.47 -14.78
C PRO A 147 23.05 14.82 -13.48
N GLY A 148 22.69 14.16 -12.36
CA GLY A 148 23.48 14.23 -11.13
C GLY A 148 22.76 14.08 -9.79
N ARG A 149 21.42 14.02 -9.74
CA ARG A 149 20.72 13.81 -8.46
C ARG A 149 20.26 12.37 -8.31
N ARG A 150 21.03 11.59 -7.56
CA ARG A 150 20.60 10.30 -7.02
C ARG A 150 19.33 10.53 -6.18
N ALA A 151 18.26 9.83 -6.51
CA ALA A 151 17.03 9.85 -5.73
C ALA A 151 17.34 9.36 -4.30
N ASN A 152 17.04 10.18 -3.30
CA ASN A 152 17.13 9.81 -1.90
C ASN A 152 16.07 8.74 -1.59
N VAL A 153 16.46 7.47 -1.58
CA VAL A 153 15.69 6.37 -0.99
C VAL A 153 15.83 6.44 0.53
N GLY A 154 14.88 7.12 1.18
CA GLY A 154 14.72 7.24 2.63
C GLY A 154 13.48 8.09 2.95
N PRO A 155 12.86 7.97 4.14
CA PRO A 155 11.66 8.71 4.48
C PRO A 155 11.90 10.22 4.34
N SER A 156 11.10 10.88 3.49
CA SER A 156 11.27 12.30 3.20
C SER A 156 10.92 13.14 4.44
N LEU A 157 11.75 14.16 4.70
CA LEU A 157 11.42 15.18 5.68
C LEU A 157 10.08 15.85 5.30
N PRO A 158 9.20 16.18 6.26
CA PRO A 158 7.93 16.83 5.96
C PRO A 158 8.15 18.16 5.21
N PRO A 159 7.31 18.49 4.21
CA PRO A 159 7.47 19.70 3.43
C PRO A 159 7.23 20.93 4.30
N SER A 160 8.23 21.80 4.39
CA SER A 160 8.06 23.17 4.89
C SER A 160 7.02 23.87 4.02
N SER A 161 5.87 24.19 4.60
CA SER A 161 4.76 24.87 3.95
C SER A 161 5.23 26.08 3.15
N SER A 162 5.05 26.02 1.83
CA SER A 162 5.05 27.18 0.95
C SER A 162 3.67 27.84 1.03
N LYS A 163 3.60 28.98 1.73
CA LYS A 163 2.48 29.92 1.65
C LYS A 163 3.05 31.31 1.42
N GLY A 164 2.54 31.96 0.39
CA GLY A 164 2.43 33.42 0.32
C GLY A 164 3.65 34.13 -0.26
N ASP A 165 3.58 34.41 -1.55
CA ASP A 165 4.07 35.67 -2.08
C ASP A 165 3.18 36.79 -1.50
N GLN A 166 3.61 37.40 -0.38
CA GLN A 166 3.09 38.69 0.06
C GLN A 166 4.09 39.38 0.98
N VAL A 167 4.44 40.59 0.55
CA VAL A 167 5.54 41.44 0.99
C VAL A 167 5.38 41.86 2.45
N VAL A 168 6.33 41.48 3.31
CA VAL A 168 6.54 42.10 4.63
C VAL A 168 8.06 42.25 4.84
N PRO A 169 8.57 43.37 5.39
CA PRO A 169 9.98 43.72 5.31
C PRO A 169 10.87 42.72 6.06
N LYS A 170 12.01 42.39 5.43
CA LYS A 170 13.16 41.68 6.00
C LYS A 170 13.37 42.12 7.45
N LEU A 171 13.47 41.20 8.42
CA LEU A 171 14.77 40.78 8.95
C LEU A 171 14.78 39.40 9.66
N GLU A 172 13.77 38.53 9.50
CA GLU A 172 13.80 37.14 10.04
C GLU A 172 13.23 36.13 9.02
N GLY A 173 13.88 36.03 7.86
CA GLY A 173 13.50 35.12 6.78
C GLY A 173 14.07 33.71 6.92
N ARG A 174 13.71 32.84 5.97
CA ARG A 174 14.15 31.43 5.76
C ARG A 174 15.64 31.17 6.04
N GLU A 175 16.49 32.18 5.86
CA GLU A 175 17.92 32.16 6.16
C GLU A 175 18.26 32.13 7.65
N ALA A 176 17.52 32.82 8.52
CA ALA A 176 17.72 32.78 9.97
C ALA A 176 17.46 31.37 10.52
N LYS A 177 16.38 30.71 10.06
CA LYS A 177 16.09 29.30 10.40
C LYS A 177 17.13 28.33 9.84
N LEU A 178 17.69 28.62 8.67
CA LEU A 178 18.77 27.80 8.07
C LEU A 178 20.09 28.01 8.81
N ALA A 179 20.40 29.23 9.22
CA ALA A 179 21.57 29.56 10.03
C ALA A 179 21.45 28.94 11.43
N GLU A 180 20.29 29.02 12.07
CA GLU A 180 19.98 28.39 13.36
C GLU A 180 20.12 26.86 13.27
N LYS A 181 19.55 26.24 12.22
CA LYS A 181 19.65 24.80 11.98
C LYS A 181 21.07 24.35 11.64
N ARG A 182 21.84 25.19 10.94
CA ARG A 182 23.25 24.95 10.62
C ARG A 182 24.13 25.13 11.86
N ALA A 183 23.82 26.09 12.73
CA ALA A 183 24.48 26.32 14.01
C ALA A 183 24.24 25.15 14.96
N THR A 184 22.99 24.70 15.13
CA THR A 184 22.68 23.50 15.94
C THR A 184 23.30 22.23 15.38
N ASN A 185 23.35 22.05 14.05
CA ASN A 185 24.02 20.91 13.44
C ASN A 185 25.55 21.00 13.61
N ALA A 186 26.14 22.20 13.48
CA ALA A 186 27.56 22.44 13.76
C ALA A 186 27.90 22.21 15.23
N GLN A 187 27.02 22.59 16.16
CA GLN A 187 27.17 22.37 17.59
C GLN A 187 27.07 20.88 17.94
N ARG A 188 26.10 20.16 17.38
CA ARG A 188 26.00 18.68 17.48
C ARG A 188 27.18 17.95 16.83
N ARG A 189 27.79 18.51 15.78
CA ARG A 189 29.01 17.96 15.16
C ARG A 189 30.27 18.29 15.96
N ARG A 190 30.32 19.42 16.66
CA ARG A 190 31.41 19.79 17.59
C ARG A 190 31.35 18.96 18.88
N GLU A 191 30.14 18.64 19.36
CA GLU A 191 29.87 17.72 20.47
C GLU A 191 29.84 16.24 20.02
N ARG A 192 30.40 15.91 18.86
CA ARG A 192 30.66 14.51 18.46
C ARG A 192 32.13 14.23 18.82
N SER A 193 32.51 14.16 20.09
CA SER A 193 31.96 13.30 21.13
C SER A 193 32.27 13.84 22.54
N PRO A 194 31.30 14.03 23.45
CA PRO A 194 31.53 13.52 24.79
C PRO A 194 31.56 12.01 24.62
N ASP A 195 32.65 11.38 25.04
CA ASP A 195 32.65 9.96 25.28
C ASP A 195 31.60 9.72 26.36
N VAL A 196 30.36 9.43 25.94
CA VAL A 196 29.35 8.96 26.86
C VAL A 196 29.79 7.54 27.12
N GLU A 197 30.59 7.37 28.19
CA GLU A 197 30.83 6.07 28.80
C GLU A 197 29.46 5.52 29.21
N LEU A 198 28.79 4.89 28.24
CA LEU A 198 27.61 4.09 28.48
C LEU A 198 28.12 2.89 29.26
N ASN A 199 27.68 2.79 30.52
CA ASN A 199 28.06 1.69 31.39
C ASN A 199 27.89 0.36 30.64
N ASP A 200 28.91 -0.50 30.63
CA ASP A 200 28.91 -1.80 29.94
C ASP A 200 27.71 -2.66 30.36
N GLN A 201 27.15 -2.40 31.54
CA GLN A 201 25.93 -3.02 32.06
C GLN A 201 24.67 -2.68 31.24
N ASP A 202 24.57 -1.46 30.71
CA ASP A 202 23.50 -1.02 29.81
C ASP A 202 23.69 -1.56 28.37
N ILE A 203 24.94 -1.85 27.98
CA ILE A 203 25.28 -2.38 26.65
C ILE A 203 25.09 -3.90 26.59
N TYR A 204 25.48 -4.62 27.64
CA TYR A 204 25.49 -6.09 27.65
C TYR A 204 24.30 -6.73 28.37
N GLY A 205 23.35 -5.93 28.87
CA GLY A 205 22.15 -6.47 29.53
C GLY A 205 22.53 -7.35 30.71
N GLY A 206 23.33 -6.80 31.63
CA GLY A 206 23.73 -7.47 32.87
C GLY A 206 22.49 -7.86 33.69
N GLY A 207 22.40 -9.15 34.03
CA GLY A 207 21.28 -9.73 34.76
C GLY A 207 21.13 -9.11 36.14
N ASP A 208 19.96 -8.50 36.38
CA ASP A 208 19.22 -8.36 37.66
C ASP A 208 18.20 -7.19 37.64
N ASP A 209 18.11 -6.41 36.56
CA ASP A 209 17.33 -5.15 36.48
C ASP A 209 15.94 -5.22 35.81
N TYR A 210 15.17 -6.31 35.96
CA TYR A 210 13.85 -6.41 35.32
C TYR A 210 12.86 -5.33 35.77
N LYS A 211 12.82 -5.03 37.08
CA LYS A 211 11.96 -3.97 37.63
C LYS A 211 12.40 -2.57 37.19
N ALA A 212 13.71 -2.33 37.17
CA ALA A 212 14.26 -1.06 36.69
C ALA A 212 13.98 -0.86 35.19
N ARG A 213 14.09 -1.92 34.38
CA ARG A 213 13.73 -1.90 32.95
C ARG A 213 12.24 -1.62 32.74
N LEU A 214 11.37 -2.20 33.56
CA LEU A 214 9.92 -1.94 33.50
C LEU A 214 9.60 -0.48 33.82
N ALA A 215 10.25 0.11 34.82
CA ALA A 215 10.09 1.52 35.17
C ALA A 215 10.61 2.45 34.05
N VAL A 216 11.74 2.10 33.42
CA VAL A 216 12.27 2.83 32.25
C VAL A 216 11.31 2.72 31.06
N GLU A 217 10.72 1.55 30.83
CA GLU A 217 9.73 1.33 29.78
C GLU A 217 8.45 2.14 30.02
N GLN A 218 7.95 2.16 31.25
CA GLN A 218 6.80 2.99 31.66
C GLN A 218 7.08 4.47 31.43
N ARG A 219 8.24 4.98 31.89
CA ARG A 219 8.66 6.37 31.64
C ARG A 219 8.78 6.69 30.14
N ASN A 220 9.30 5.74 29.36
CA ASN A 220 9.39 5.88 27.90
C ASN A 220 8.02 5.84 27.21
N LYS A 221 7.04 5.10 27.77
CA LYS A 221 5.67 5.04 27.29
C LYS A 221 4.91 6.33 27.64
N GLU A 222 5.01 6.80 28.87
CA GLU A 222 4.45 8.07 29.33
C GLU A 222 5.01 9.25 28.54
N ARG A 223 6.33 9.29 28.30
CA ARG A 223 6.94 10.32 27.44
C ARG A 223 6.39 10.30 26.01
N ARG A 224 6.13 9.10 25.46
CA ARG A 224 5.52 8.95 24.14
C ARG A 224 4.05 9.41 24.15
N GLN A 225 3.32 9.07 25.19
CA GLN A 225 1.92 9.47 25.39
C GLN A 225 1.81 10.98 25.59
N ALA A 226 2.61 11.58 26.47
CA ALA A 226 2.64 13.02 26.69
C ALA A 226 2.94 13.81 25.40
N ARG A 227 3.91 13.37 24.59
CA ARG A 227 4.18 13.99 23.28
C ARG A 227 3.03 13.86 22.29
N PHE A 228 2.29 12.76 22.37
CA PHE A 228 1.12 12.54 21.52
C PHE A 228 -0.07 13.38 21.98
N GLU A 229 -0.30 13.44 23.30
CA GLU A 229 -1.33 14.25 23.94
C GLU A 229 -1.09 15.73 23.72
N GLU A 230 0.14 16.22 23.89
CA GLU A 230 0.53 17.60 23.60
C GLU A 230 0.22 17.96 22.14
N ARG A 231 0.58 17.08 21.18
CA ARG A 231 0.23 17.29 19.76
C ARG A 231 -1.27 17.27 19.52
N LYS A 232 -2.02 16.43 20.23
CA LYS A 232 -3.48 16.35 20.15
C LYS A 232 -4.11 17.63 20.73
N GLU A 233 -3.60 18.12 21.86
CA GLU A 233 -4.04 19.35 22.51
C GLU A 233 -3.75 20.57 21.66
N GLN A 234 -2.56 20.66 21.05
CA GLN A 234 -2.25 21.73 20.09
C GLN A 234 -3.22 21.73 18.90
N ARG A 235 -3.67 20.55 18.44
CA ARG A 235 -4.69 20.44 17.38
C ARG A 235 -6.09 20.79 17.87
N LEU A 236 -6.41 20.49 19.13
CA LEU A 236 -7.72 20.74 19.74
C LEU A 236 -7.87 22.17 20.29
N ALA A 237 -6.79 22.85 20.69
CA ALA A 237 -6.81 24.22 21.21
C ALA A 237 -7.56 25.20 20.29
N PRO A 238 -7.24 25.30 18.99
CA PRO A 238 -7.97 26.21 18.10
C PRO A 238 -9.43 25.78 17.86
N ILE A 239 -9.76 24.51 18.09
CA ILE A 239 -11.14 24.01 18.01
C ILE A 239 -11.90 24.36 19.28
N LYS A 240 -11.26 24.26 20.44
CA LYS A 240 -11.81 24.65 21.75
C LYS A 240 -12.09 26.16 21.82
N ASP A 241 -11.16 26.98 21.34
CA ASP A 241 -11.34 28.44 21.32
C ASP A 241 -12.53 28.83 20.44
N LYS A 242 -12.63 28.24 19.24
CA LYS A 242 -13.79 28.43 18.35
C LYS A 242 -15.09 27.97 19.01
N LEU A 243 -15.08 26.83 19.69
CA LEU A 243 -16.26 26.31 20.38
C LEU A 243 -16.69 27.24 21.53
N ALA A 244 -15.74 27.82 22.27
CA ALA A 244 -16.03 28.81 23.29
C ALA A 244 -16.65 30.09 22.69
N ASP A 245 -16.15 30.55 21.53
CA ASP A 245 -16.73 31.70 20.82
C ASP A 245 -18.17 31.42 20.35
N TYR A 246 -18.44 30.21 19.84
CA TYR A 246 -19.80 29.80 19.47
C TYR A 246 -20.71 29.75 20.69
N LYS A 247 -20.24 29.17 21.79
CA LYS A 247 -21.00 29.09 23.04
C LYS A 247 -21.31 30.48 23.60
N ALA A 248 -20.36 31.42 23.56
CA ALA A 248 -20.60 32.80 23.98
C ALA A 248 -21.66 33.51 23.12
N LYS A 249 -21.66 33.26 21.80
CA LYS A 249 -22.70 33.78 20.90
C LYS A 249 -24.07 33.16 21.19
N GLU A 250 -24.12 31.86 21.47
CA GLU A 250 -25.36 31.18 21.89
C GLU A 250 -25.86 31.70 23.24
N ASP A 251 -24.98 31.94 24.20
CA ASP A 251 -25.36 32.50 25.50
C ASP A 251 -25.90 33.93 25.36
N GLN A 252 -25.34 34.74 24.44
CA GLN A 252 -25.85 36.07 24.11
C GLN A 252 -27.24 36.02 23.46
N THR A 253 -27.45 35.11 22.50
CA THR A 253 -28.77 34.97 21.86
C THR A 253 -29.79 34.46 22.87
N MET A 254 -29.44 33.47 23.69
CA MET A 254 -30.29 32.96 24.77
C MET A 254 -30.60 34.03 25.81
N ALA A 255 -29.66 34.92 26.16
CA ALA A 255 -29.90 36.03 27.07
C ALA A 255 -30.88 37.07 26.47
N LEU A 256 -30.75 37.37 25.17
CA LEU A 256 -31.71 38.21 24.44
C LEU A 256 -33.10 37.59 24.41
N PHE A 257 -33.20 36.28 24.12
CA PHE A 257 -34.47 35.55 24.15
C PHE A 257 -35.07 35.52 25.56
N ARG A 258 -34.26 35.32 26.60
CA ARG A 258 -34.72 35.39 28.01
C ARG A 258 -35.27 36.77 28.35
N LYS A 259 -34.58 37.85 27.97
CA LYS A 259 -35.07 39.22 28.18
C LYS A 259 -36.39 39.48 27.43
N MET A 260 -36.49 39.04 26.18
CA MET A 260 -37.72 39.20 25.41
C MET A 260 -38.88 38.40 26.01
N ALA A 261 -38.62 37.18 26.51
CA ALA A 261 -39.61 36.37 27.21
C ALA A 261 -40.05 37.00 28.54
N GLU A 262 -39.13 37.59 29.30
CA GLU A 262 -39.45 38.34 30.52
C GLU A 262 -40.26 39.60 30.22
N GLU A 263 -39.95 40.33 29.15
CA GLU A 263 -40.72 41.49 28.71
C GLU A 263 -42.13 41.09 28.26
N GLN A 264 -42.27 40.01 27.48
CA GLN A 264 -43.58 39.44 27.13
C GLN A 264 -44.37 39.02 28.38
N ARG A 265 -43.70 38.45 29.40
CA ARG A 265 -44.33 38.08 30.67
C ARG A 265 -44.77 39.31 31.48
N GLN A 266 -44.01 40.40 31.44
CA GLN A 266 -44.37 41.68 32.07
C GLN A 266 -45.50 42.39 31.32
N ARG A 267 -45.55 42.25 29.99
CA ARG A 267 -46.48 42.96 29.09
C ARG A 267 -47.78 42.18 28.81
N GLY A 268 -47.79 40.87 29.09
CA GLY A 268 -48.90 39.94 28.88
C GLY A 268 -49.17 39.03 30.07
N GLY A 269 -48.95 39.51 31.30
CA GLY A 269 -49.53 38.93 32.50
C GLY A 269 -50.98 39.39 32.65
N LEU A 270 -51.93 38.45 32.55
CA LEU A 270 -53.15 38.46 33.35
C LEU A 270 -52.78 38.35 34.84
#